data_AF-A0A9Q9C590-F1
#
_entry.id   AF-A0A9Q9C590-F1
#
_cell.length_a   1.000
_cell.length_b   1.000
_cell.length_c   1.000
_cell.angle_alpha   90.00
_cell.angle_beta   90.00
_cell.angle_gamma   90.00
#
_symmetry.space_group_name_H-M   'P 1'
#
loop_
_entity.id
_entity.type
_entity.pdbx_description
1 polymer ?
#
loop_
_entity_poly.entity_id
_entity_poly.type
_entity_poly.pdbx_seq_one_letter_code
_entity_poly.pdbx_strand_id
1 'polypeptide(L)'
;MSLRDYALAVFEATGNSFAIGCSMAFASNMLKSGDRHFYSRQPLRSGGELAKHTMVYSLLYYGLSEARAVRWIRLLGPSFVASFICGMRNGRGFGIRSGIDGMVSSFVQEIVGKIKGC
;
A
#
# COMPACT_ATOMS: atom_id res chain seq x y z
N MET A 1 -12.65 -16.39 -11.11
CA MET A 1 -12.28 -16.37 -9.68
C MET A 1 -13.55 -16.05 -8.91
N SER A 2 -13.87 -16.73 -7.81
CA SER A 2 -15.12 -16.43 -7.09
C SER A 2 -14.95 -15.14 -6.27
N LEU A 3 -16.06 -14.45 -5.99
CA LEU A 3 -16.06 -13.23 -5.15
C LEU A 3 -15.48 -13.51 -3.75
N ARG A 4 -15.63 -14.74 -3.26
CA ARG A 4 -15.03 -15.23 -2.03
C ARG A 4 -13.51 -15.27 -2.11
N ASP A 5 -12.94 -15.82 -3.18
CA ASP A 5 -11.48 -15.90 -3.37
C ASP A 5 -10.86 -14.50 -3.46
N TYR A 6 -11.58 -13.56 -4.09
CA TYR A 6 -11.19 -12.17 -4.17
C TYR A 6 -11.15 -11.50 -2.79
N ALA A 7 -12.22 -11.62 -2.01
CA ALA A 7 -12.28 -11.06 -0.66
C ALA A 7 -11.15 -11.64 0.21
N LEU A 8 -10.91 -12.96 0.10
CA LEU A 8 -9.86 -13.65 0.85
C LEU A 8 -8.47 -13.12 0.49
N ALA A 9 -8.17 -12.97 -0.81
CA ALA A 9 -6.91 -12.39 -1.27
C ALA A 9 -6.69 -10.94 -0.78
N VAL A 10 -7.75 -10.12 -0.78
CA VAL A 10 -7.67 -8.74 -0.25
C VAL A 10 -7.40 -8.75 1.25
N PHE A 11 -8.10 -9.61 2.02
CA PHE A 11 -7.90 -9.70 3.46
C PHE A 11 -6.52 -10.24 3.83
N GLU A 12 -6.02 -11.25 3.13
CA GLU A 12 -4.66 -11.79 3.33
C GLU A 12 -3.60 -10.73 3.04
N ALA A 13 -3.69 -10.05 1.89
CA ALA A 13 -2.76 -8.98 1.54
C ALA A 13 -2.80 -7.85 2.58
N THR A 14 -4.00 -7.45 3.02
CA THR A 14 -4.19 -6.40 4.02
C THR A 14 -3.61 -6.80 5.38
N GLY A 15 -3.86 -8.03 5.83
CA GLY A 15 -3.32 -8.57 7.08
C GLY A 15 -1.81 -8.68 7.08
N ASN A 16 -1.22 -9.15 5.97
CA ASN A 16 0.23 -9.22 5.80
C ASN A 16 0.87 -7.84 5.88
N SER A 17 0.30 -6.85 5.17
CA SER A 17 0.78 -5.46 5.25
C SER A 17 0.61 -4.85 6.63
N PHE A 18 -0.47 -5.17 7.35
CA PHE A 18 -0.63 -4.73 8.74
C PHE A 18 0.51 -5.25 9.62
N ALA A 19 0.80 -6.55 9.54
CA ALA A 19 1.86 -7.20 10.30
C ALA A 19 3.25 -6.64 9.96
N ILE A 20 3.54 -6.43 8.68
CA ILE A 20 4.78 -5.82 8.21
C ILE A 20 4.92 -4.40 8.74
N GLY A 21 3.88 -3.57 8.61
CA GLY A 21 3.91 -2.18 9.05
C GLY A 21 4.06 -2.03 10.57
N CYS A 22 3.47 -2.94 11.35
CA CYS A 22 3.71 -3.03 12.80
C CYS A 22 5.14 -3.44 13.11
N SER A 23 5.64 -4.49 12.44
CA SER A 23 6.98 -5.04 12.67
C SER A 23 8.08 -4.04 12.33
N MET A 24 7.95 -3.32 11.20
CA MET A 24 8.89 -2.28 10.80
C MET A 24 8.92 -1.13 11.81
N ALA A 25 7.76 -0.69 12.30
CA ALA A 25 7.70 0.37 13.31
C ALA A 25 8.27 -0.09 14.66
N PHE A 26 8.04 -1.35 15.03
CA PHE A 26 8.63 -1.95 16.22
C PHE A 26 10.17 -2.00 16.10
N ALA A 27 10.70 -2.53 15.00
CA ALA A 27 12.13 -2.57 14.73
C ALA A 27 12.77 -1.16 14.68
N SER A 28 12.11 -0.20 14.03
CA SER A 28 12.58 1.19 13.99
C SER A 28 12.65 1.82 15.38
N ASN A 29 11.70 1.50 16.27
CA ASN A 29 11.70 1.97 17.64
C ASN A 29 12.83 1.33 18.46
N MET A 30 13.12 0.04 18.28
CA MET A 30 14.25 -0.63 18.94
C MET A 30 15.60 -0.03 18.50
N LEU A 31 15.75 0.32 17.22
CA LEU A 31 16.98 0.95 16.70
C LEU A 31 17.14 2.41 17.15
N LYS A 32 16.05 3.09 17.51
CA LYS A 32 16.04 4.48 17.99
C LYS A 32 16.13 4.61 19.51
N SER A 33 16.38 3.52 20.23
CA SER A 33 16.56 3.49 21.69
C SER A 33 17.81 4.27 22.14
N GLY A 34 17.68 5.60 22.10
CA GLY A 34 18.52 6.56 22.79
C GLY A 34 17.73 7.38 23.81
N ASP A 35 16.47 7.78 23.55
CA ASP A 35 15.86 8.82 24.41
C ASP A 35 14.32 8.97 24.48
N ARG A 36 13.48 8.06 23.94
CA ARG A 36 12.01 8.30 23.97
C ARG A 36 11.16 7.08 24.30
N HIS A 37 10.20 7.31 25.20
CA HIS A 37 9.17 6.37 25.64
C HIS A 37 8.56 5.57 24.48
N PHE A 38 8.41 4.26 24.68
CA PHE A 38 7.71 3.34 23.79
C PHE A 38 6.23 3.72 23.68
N TYR A 39 5.88 4.58 22.72
CA TYR A 39 4.48 4.84 22.40
C TYR A 39 3.88 3.62 21.69
N SER A 40 3.20 2.76 22.46
CA SER A 40 2.55 1.52 22.00
C SER A 40 1.58 1.71 20.83
N ARG A 41 1.08 2.94 20.61
CA ARG A 41 0.17 3.28 19.50
C ARG A 41 0.87 3.50 18.17
N GLN A 42 2.17 3.78 18.15
CA GLN A 42 2.90 4.09 16.92
C GLN A 42 3.02 2.88 15.97
N PRO A 43 3.33 1.66 16.44
CA PRO A 43 3.33 0.47 15.58
C PRO A 43 1.96 0.15 14.99
N LEU A 44 0.90 0.21 15.81
CA LEU A 44 -0.48 -0.02 15.36
C LEU A 44 -0.91 1.00 14.30
N ARG A 45 -0.52 2.27 14.48
CA ARG A 45 -0.80 3.32 13.50
C ARG A 45 -0.04 3.08 12.19
N SER A 46 1.23 2.68 12.26
CA SER A 46 2.03 2.34 11.07
C SER A 46 1.45 1.14 10.31
N GLY A 47 1.15 0.06 11.03
CA GLY A 47 0.48 -1.11 10.46
C GLY A 47 -0.87 -0.78 9.85
N GLY A 48 -1.71 -0.01 10.54
CA GLY A 48 -3.03 0.39 10.05
C GLY A 48 -2.96 1.22 8.76
N GLU A 49 -1.99 2.11 8.63
CA GLU A 49 -1.81 2.90 7.41
C GLU A 49 -1.34 2.03 6.23
N LEU A 50 -0.42 1.09 6.46
CA LEU A 50 0.03 0.17 5.41
C LEU A 50 -1.08 -0.81 4.99
N ALA A 51 -1.88 -1.28 5.96
CA ALA A 51 -3.06 -2.10 5.73
C ALA A 51 -4.11 -1.35 4.90
N LYS A 52 -4.43 -0.11 5.26
CA LYS A 52 -5.36 0.74 4.52
C LYS A 52 -4.91 0.95 3.07
N HIS A 53 -3.63 1.27 2.87
CA HIS A 53 -3.07 1.42 1.53
C HIS A 53 -3.23 0.15 0.70
N THR A 54 -2.86 -1.00 1.27
CA THR A 54 -2.92 -2.31 0.62
C THR A 54 -4.36 -2.72 0.30
N MET A 55 -5.28 -2.48 1.22
CA MET A 55 -6.69 -2.80 1.04
C MET A 55 -7.28 -2.01 -0.13
N VAL A 56 -7.05 -0.69 -0.18
CA VAL A 56 -7.52 0.17 -1.28
C VAL A 56 -6.89 -0.25 -2.61
N TYR A 57 -5.58 -0.50 -2.60
CA TYR A 57 -4.86 -0.94 -3.80
C TYR A 57 -5.43 -2.25 -4.34
N SER A 58 -5.50 -3.30 -3.51
CA SER A 58 -5.97 -4.61 -3.95
C SER A 58 -7.43 -4.56 -4.40
N LEU A 59 -8.27 -3.82 -3.69
CA LEU A 59 -9.68 -3.69 -4.05
C LEU A 59 -9.86 -3.07 -5.45
N LEU A 60 -9.09 -2.02 -5.76
CA LEU A 60 -9.12 -1.39 -7.07
C LEU A 60 -8.45 -2.26 -8.15
N TYR A 61 -7.32 -2.89 -7.83
CA TYR A 61 -6.56 -3.69 -8.78
C TYR A 61 -7.38 -4.87 -9.32
N TYR A 62 -7.94 -5.67 -8.41
CA TYR A 62 -8.77 -6.81 -8.78
C TYR A 62 -10.12 -6.38 -9.36
N GLY A 63 -10.74 -5.31 -8.85
CA GLY A 63 -11.96 -4.75 -9.44
C GLY A 63 -11.76 -4.31 -10.89
N LEU A 64 -10.65 -3.63 -11.18
CA LEU A 64 -10.26 -3.26 -12.55
C LEU A 64 -9.88 -4.48 -13.39
N SER A 65 -9.33 -5.53 -12.78
CA SER A 65 -9.03 -6.78 -13.48
C SER A 65 -10.29 -7.52 -13.92
N GLU A 66 -11.32 -7.58 -13.06
CA GLU A 66 -12.64 -8.14 -13.39
C GLU A 66 -13.33 -7.32 -14.48
N ALA A 67 -13.23 -5.98 -14.43
CA ALA A 67 -13.74 -5.09 -15.47
C ALA A 67 -12.94 -5.13 -16.79
N ARG A 68 -11.89 -5.97 -16.88
CA ARG A 68 -10.96 -6.06 -18.02
C ARG A 68 -10.40 -4.69 -18.45
N ALA A 69 -10.14 -3.83 -17.48
CA ALA A 69 -9.55 -2.53 -17.73
C ALA A 69 -8.17 -2.64 -18.39
N VAL A 70 -7.80 -1.61 -19.14
CA VAL A 70 -6.50 -1.53 -19.84
C VAL A 70 -5.35 -1.71 -18.83
N ARG A 71 -4.34 -2.49 -19.21
CA ARG A 71 -3.19 -2.85 -18.36
C ARG A 71 -2.57 -1.65 -17.62
N TRP A 72 -2.43 -0.51 -18.31
CA TRP A 72 -1.89 0.72 -17.72
C TRP A 72 -2.77 1.33 -16.63
N ILE A 73 -4.10 1.29 -16.81
CA ILE A 73 -5.06 1.76 -15.79
C ILE A 73 -5.02 0.84 -14.57
N ARG A 74 -4.94 -0.47 -14.79
CA ARG A 74 -4.80 -1.46 -13.71
C ARG A 74 -3.47 -1.34 -12.97
N LEU A 75 -2.40 -0.93 -13.65
CA LEU A 75 -1.07 -0.74 -13.04
C LEU A 75 -0.98 0.56 -12.25
N LEU A 76 -1.44 1.68 -12.82
CA LEU A 76 -1.19 3.01 -12.26
C LEU A 76 -2.35 3.54 -11.42
N GLY A 77 -3.59 3.20 -11.79
CA GLY A 77 -4.80 3.69 -11.12
C GLY A 77 -4.88 3.30 -9.64
N PRO A 78 -4.80 2.01 -9.30
CA PRO A 78 -4.81 1.56 -7.90
C PRO A 78 -3.71 2.22 -7.06
N SER A 79 -2.49 2.33 -7.61
CA SER A 79 -1.35 2.94 -6.93
C SER A 79 -1.56 4.43 -6.66
N PHE A 80 -2.08 5.16 -7.65
CA PHE A 80 -2.43 6.56 -7.48
C PHE A 80 -3.47 6.73 -6.38
N VAL A 81 -4.60 6.01 -6.46
CA VAL A 81 -5.72 6.20 -5.55
C VAL A 81 -5.36 5.77 -4.12
N ALA A 82 -4.67 4.64 -3.95
CA ALA A 82 -4.23 4.18 -2.63
C ALA A 82 -3.29 5.20 -1.96
N SER A 83 -2.28 5.68 -2.69
CA SER A 83 -1.33 6.68 -2.16
C SER A 83 -1.94 8.05 -1.97
N PHE A 84 -2.85 8.47 -2.86
CA PHE A 84 -3.62 9.71 -2.73
C PHE A 84 -4.47 9.70 -1.47
N ILE A 85 -5.28 8.65 -1.25
CA ILE A 85 -6.16 8.53 -0.08
C ILE A 85 -5.36 8.52 1.23
N CYS A 86 -4.20 7.85 1.24
CA CYS A 86 -3.32 7.87 2.41
C CYS A 86 -2.65 9.23 2.62
N GLY A 87 -2.29 9.93 1.54
CA GLY A 87 -1.66 11.25 1.58
C GLY A 87 -2.64 12.39 1.94
N MET A 88 -3.93 12.26 1.64
CA MET A 88 -4.94 13.28 1.93
C MET A 88 -5.01 13.71 3.40
N ARG A 89 -4.62 12.83 4.34
CA ARG A 89 -4.54 13.16 5.77
C ARG A 89 -3.58 14.31 6.09
N ASN A 90 -2.60 14.55 5.21
CA ASN A 90 -1.63 15.64 5.31
C ASN A 90 -2.00 16.83 4.40
N GLY A 91 -3.22 16.84 3.84
CA GLY A 91 -3.71 17.88 2.93
C GLY A 91 -3.77 17.43 1.47
N ARG A 92 -4.62 18.12 0.70
CA ARG A 92 -4.89 17.78 -0.72
C ARG A 92 -3.63 17.81 -1.59
N GLY A 93 -2.78 18.82 -1.45
CA GLY A 93 -1.53 18.93 -2.21
C GLY A 93 -0.56 17.78 -1.94
N PHE A 94 -0.45 17.36 -0.68
CA PHE A 94 0.35 16.19 -0.29
C PHE A 94 -0.25 14.89 -0.83
N GLY A 95 -1.58 14.77 -0.84
CA GLY A 95 -2.29 13.66 -1.45
C GLY A 95 -1.96 13.50 -2.94
N ILE A 96 -2.07 14.58 -3.73
CA ILE A 96 -1.75 14.54 -5.17
C ILE A 96 -0.32 14.09 -5.41
N ARG A 97 0.64 14.70 -4.68
CA ARG A 97 2.06 14.34 -4.78
C ARG A 97 2.29 12.86 -4.44
N SER A 98 1.70 12.39 -3.35
CA SER A 98 1.78 10.98 -2.94
C SER A 98 1.19 10.03 -3.99
N GLY A 99 0.08 10.43 -4.63
CA GLY A 99 -0.52 9.68 -5.74
C GLY A 99 0.44 9.54 -6.93
N ILE A 100 1.07 10.64 -7.35
CA ILE A 100 2.06 10.65 -8.43
C ILE A 100 3.27 9.79 -8.06
N ASP A 101 3.81 9.94 -6.84
CA ASP A 101 4.94 9.13 -6.35
C ASP A 101 4.59 7.63 -6.35
N GLY A 102 3.34 7.28 -6.00
CA GLY A 102 2.83 5.91 -6.07
C GLY A 102 2.80 5.34 -7.49
N MET A 103 2.35 6.13 -8.47
CA MET A 103 2.39 5.75 -9.89
C MET A 103 3.81 5.51 -10.38
N VAL A 104 4.73 6.44 -10.07
CA VAL A 104 6.15 6.32 -10.45
C VAL A 104 6.77 5.08 -9.85
N SER A 105 6.52 4.81 -8.57
CA SER A 105 7.01 3.61 -7.89
C SER A 105 6.53 2.32 -8.56
N SER A 106 5.23 2.26 -8.92
CA SER A 106 4.67 1.09 -9.63
C SER A 106 5.25 0.93 -11.03
N PHE A 107 5.50 2.03 -11.73
CA PHE A 107 6.15 2.01 -13.04
C PHE A 107 7.59 1.51 -12.97
N VAL A 108 8.36 1.96 -11.97
CA VAL A 108 9.73 1.49 -11.71
C VAL A 108 9.71 0.00 -11.37
N GLN A 109 8.79 -0.46 -10.52
CA GLN A 109 8.65 -1.87 -10.19
C GLN A 109 8.33 -2.74 -11.42
N GLU A 110 7.46 -2.28 -12.32
CA GLU A 110 7.14 -2.96 -13.57
C GLU A 110 8.39 -3.06 -14.48
N ILE A 111 9.17 -1.99 -14.60
CA ILE A 111 10.42 -2.01 -15.39
C ILE A 111 11.42 -2.99 -14.78
N VAL A 112 11.64 -2.91 -13.46
CA VAL A 112 12.57 -3.80 -12.75
C VAL A 112 12.12 -5.26 -12.87
N GLY A 113 10.81 -5.52 -12.80
CA GLY A 113 10.23 -6.85 -13.01
C GLY A 113 10.56 -7.40 -14.39
N LYS A 114 10.35 -6.59 -15.43
CA LYS A 114 10.69 -6.96 -16.82
C LYS A 114 12.19 -7.22 -17.03
N ILE A 115 13.06 -6.44 -16.40
CA ILE A 115 14.52 -6.63 -16.49
C ILE A 115 14.95 -7.93 -15.82
N LYS A 116 14.30 -8.32 -14.72
CA LYS A 116 14.59 -9.57 -13.99
C LYS A 116 14.02 -10.83 -14.65
N GLY A 117 13.29 -10.69 -15.77
CA GLY A 117 12.75 -11.83 -16.51
C GLY A 117 11.57 -12.53 -15.83
N CYS A 118 10.82 -11.83 -14.98
CA CYS A 118 9.52 -12.27 -14.47
C CYS A 118 8.38 -11.71 -15.32
#